data_AF-A0A538RVU3-F1
#
_entry.id   AF-A0A538RVU3-F1
#
_cell.length_a   1.000
_cell.length_b   1.000
_cell.length_c   1.000
_cell.angle_alpha   90.00
_cell.angle_beta   90.00
_cell.angle_gamma   90.00
#
_symmetry.space_group_name_H-M   'P 1'
#
loop_
_entity.id
_entity.type
_entity.pdbx_description
1 polymer ?
#
loop_
_entity_poly.entity_id
_entity_poly.type
_entity_poly.pdbx_seq_one_letter_code
_entity_poly.pdbx_strand_id
1 'polypeptide(L)'
;MLGNATMPAPVPLPTGEALATLAHELRDPLAAILLALELHSGDGDPPARRTLTMAAHQARRAVRIVDDLFDLCAGSRDSLPLCKEAVELAAVVAGATEATAHLLAARGHRLTVSLPAGPVSLLADPVRLEQVLINLLANAAKFTDRGGDIGLTARAEAGQVVLRVRDNG
;
A
#
# COMPACT_ATOMS: atom_id res chain seq x y z
N MET A 1 3.22 -45.83 -38.53
CA MET A 1 2.22 -45.15 -37.68
C MET A 1 2.95 -44.51 -36.51
N LEU A 2 3.18 -43.19 -36.56
CA LEU A 2 3.60 -42.40 -35.40
C LEU A 2 2.62 -41.25 -35.31
N GLY A 3 1.82 -41.23 -34.24
CA GLY A 3 0.78 -40.25 -33.99
C GLY A 3 1.39 -38.89 -33.70
N ASN A 4 1.06 -37.92 -34.54
CA ASN A 4 1.36 -36.51 -34.30
C ASN A 4 0.38 -36.00 -33.24
N ALA A 5 0.81 -36.02 -31.97
CA ALA A 5 0.07 -35.41 -30.88
C ALA A 5 0.16 -33.89 -31.00
N THR A 6 -0.87 -33.28 -31.57
CA THR A 6 -1.10 -31.84 -31.55
C THR A 6 -1.23 -31.40 -30.09
N MET A 7 -0.18 -30.77 -29.55
CA MET A 7 -0.23 -30.06 -28.27
C MET A 7 -1.29 -28.96 -28.36
N PRO A 8 -2.20 -28.80 -27.37
CA PRO A 8 -3.14 -27.70 -27.37
C PRO A 8 -2.37 -26.38 -27.25
N ALA A 9 -2.75 -25.38 -28.06
CA ALA A 9 -2.19 -24.04 -27.99
C ALA A 9 -2.34 -23.49 -26.56
N PRO A 10 -1.31 -22.77 -26.03
CA PRO A 10 -1.41 -22.20 -24.70
C PRO A 10 -2.61 -21.25 -24.64
N VAL A 11 -3.49 -21.46 -23.65
CA VAL A 11 -4.56 -20.52 -23.32
C VAL A 11 -3.90 -19.16 -23.10
N PRO A 12 -4.27 -18.11 -23.86
CA PRO A 12 -3.64 -16.81 -23.68
C PRO A 12 -3.93 -16.33 -22.26
N LEU A 13 -2.87 -16.13 -21.47
CA LEU A 13 -2.97 -15.47 -20.18
C LEU A 13 -3.64 -14.10 -20.41
N PRO A 14 -4.57 -13.67 -19.55
CA PRO A 14 -5.22 -12.38 -19.71
C PRO A 14 -4.14 -11.29 -19.84
N THR A 15 -4.29 -10.42 -20.83
CA THR A 15 -3.35 -9.33 -21.09
C THR A 15 -3.25 -8.42 -19.86
N GLY A 16 -2.09 -7.82 -19.61
CA GLY A 16 -1.87 -6.95 -18.44
C GLY A 16 -2.91 -5.83 -18.29
N GLU A 17 -3.42 -5.30 -19.41
CA GLU A 17 -4.51 -4.32 -19.44
C GLU A 17 -5.85 -4.88 -18.94
N ALA A 18 -6.19 -6.14 -19.24
CA ALA A 18 -7.43 -6.76 -18.75
C ALA A 18 -7.37 -6.98 -17.23
N LEU A 19 -6.19 -7.35 -16.71
CA LEU A 19 -5.96 -7.51 -15.27
C LEU A 19 -5.91 -6.16 -14.55
N ALA A 20 -5.38 -5.14 -15.21
CA ALA A 20 -5.39 -3.76 -14.72
C ALA A 20 -6.81 -3.21 -14.54
N THR A 21 -7.65 -3.37 -15.57
CA THR A 21 -9.05 -2.95 -15.53
C THR A 21 -9.83 -3.74 -14.49
N LEU A 22 -9.66 -5.06 -14.42
CA LEU A 22 -10.31 -5.89 -13.39
C LEU A 22 -9.88 -5.50 -11.98
N ALA A 23 -8.60 -5.16 -11.76
CA ALA A 23 -8.13 -4.71 -10.46
C ALA A 23 -8.79 -3.39 -10.05
N HIS A 24 -8.89 -2.43 -10.99
CA HIS A 24 -9.57 -1.16 -10.75
C HIS A 24 -11.07 -1.36 -10.47
N GLU A 25 -11.74 -2.15 -11.29
CA GLU A 25 -13.16 -2.50 -11.13
C GLU A 25 -13.45 -3.32 -9.85
N LEU A 26 -12.45 -3.99 -9.27
CA LEU A 26 -12.56 -4.68 -7.98
C LEU A 26 -12.21 -3.79 -6.79
N ARG A 27 -11.34 -2.79 -6.98
CA ARG A 27 -10.96 -1.80 -5.95
C ARG A 27 -12.17 -0.96 -5.55
N ASP A 28 -12.97 -0.53 -6.52
CA ASP A 28 -14.15 0.31 -6.31
C ASP A 28 -15.23 -0.35 -5.43
N PRO A 29 -15.71 -1.59 -5.68
CA PRO A 29 -16.66 -2.25 -4.82
C PRO A 29 -16.08 -2.56 -3.44
N LEU A 30 -14.78 -2.84 -3.33
CA LEU A 30 -14.13 -3.04 -2.03
C LEU A 30 -14.05 -1.74 -1.22
N ALA A 31 -13.78 -0.61 -1.87
CA ALA A 31 -13.83 0.71 -1.24
C ALA A 31 -15.24 1.05 -0.74
N ALA A 32 -16.27 0.73 -1.54
CA ALA A 32 -17.67 0.90 -1.14
C ALA A 32 -18.06 0.02 0.07
N ILE A 33 -17.58 -1.23 0.13
CA ILE A 33 -17.77 -2.13 1.28
C ILE A 33 -17.07 -1.56 2.52
N LEU A 34 -15.85 -1.06 2.39
CA LEU A 34 -15.13 -0.43 3.49
C LEU A 34 -15.86 0.79 4.05
N LEU A 35 -16.34 1.68 3.17
CA LEU A 35 -17.11 2.84 3.56
C LEU A 35 -18.41 2.43 4.27
N ALA A 36 -19.14 1.45 3.75
CA ALA A 36 -20.35 0.94 4.38
C ALA A 36 -20.09 0.36 5.78
N LEU A 37 -18.97 -0.36 5.96
CA LEU A 37 -18.57 -0.90 7.25
C LEU A 37 -18.15 0.19 8.24
N GLU A 38 -17.44 1.22 7.79
CA GLU A 38 -17.04 2.36 8.61
C GLU A 38 -18.26 3.15 9.12
N LEU A 39 -19.27 3.35 8.27
CA LEU A 39 -20.53 4.02 8.63
C LEU A 39 -21.33 3.27 9.70
N HIS A 40 -21.21 1.94 9.79
CA HIS A 40 -21.96 1.11 10.75
C HIS A 40 -21.14 0.66 11.96
N SER A 41 -19.86 1.04 12.04
CA SER A 41 -18.96 0.63 13.13
C SER A 41 -19.35 1.19 14.52
N GLY A 42 -20.25 2.19 14.56
CA GLY A 42 -20.75 2.85 15.76
C GLY A 42 -22.09 2.34 16.30
N ASP A 43 -22.95 1.76 15.46
CA ASP A 43 -24.30 1.33 15.84
C ASP A 43 -24.41 -0.19 15.85
N GLY A 44 -24.38 -0.78 17.05
CA GLY A 44 -24.62 -2.21 17.24
C GLY A 44 -24.03 -2.79 18.52
N ASP A 45 -24.61 -3.93 18.94
CA ASP A 45 -24.18 -4.70 20.11
C ASP A 45 -22.71 -5.20 19.94
N PRO A 46 -21.95 -5.48 21.01
CA PRO A 46 -20.52 -5.84 20.92
C PRO A 46 -20.15 -6.96 19.92
N PRO A 47 -20.98 -7.99 19.68
CA PRO A 47 -20.73 -8.99 18.63
C PRO A 47 -20.79 -8.41 17.21
N ALA A 48 -21.74 -7.52 16.93
CA ALA A 48 -21.91 -6.89 15.62
C ALA A 48 -20.70 -6.00 15.28
N ARG A 49 -20.22 -5.22 16.26
CA ARG A 49 -19.02 -4.39 16.11
C ARG A 49 -17.76 -5.21 15.80
N ARG A 50 -17.61 -6.38 16.43
CA ARG A 50 -16.51 -7.32 16.12
C ARG A 50 -16.61 -7.85 14.69
N THR A 51 -17.80 -8.24 14.25
CA THR A 51 -18.04 -8.71 12.88
C THR A 51 -17.73 -7.64 11.84
N LEU A 52 -18.15 -6.39 12.07
CA LEU A 52 -17.86 -5.26 11.18
C LEU A 52 -16.36 -4.95 11.12
N THR A 53 -15.66 -5.01 12.26
CA THR A 53 -14.20 -4.84 12.33
C THR A 53 -13.48 -5.93 11.55
N MET A 54 -13.92 -7.19 11.68
CA MET A 54 -13.37 -8.32 10.93
C MET A 54 -13.63 -8.17 9.42
N ALA A 55 -14.83 -7.77 9.03
CA ALA A 55 -15.18 -7.53 7.62
C ALA A 55 -14.32 -6.42 7.02
N ALA A 56 -14.09 -5.32 7.75
CA ALA A 56 -13.25 -4.21 7.28
C ALA A 56 -11.80 -4.67 7.11
N HIS A 57 -11.30 -5.49 8.04
CA HIS A 57 -9.97 -6.09 7.92
C HIS A 57 -9.85 -6.99 6.68
N GLN A 58 -10.84 -7.84 6.40
CA GLN A 58 -10.83 -8.70 5.22
C GLN A 58 -10.94 -7.90 3.91
N ALA A 59 -11.75 -6.85 3.87
CA ALA A 59 -11.87 -5.99 2.69
C ALA A 59 -10.56 -5.23 2.40
N ARG A 60 -9.89 -4.69 3.43
CA ARG A 60 -8.55 -4.09 3.28
C ARG A 60 -7.51 -5.09 2.77
N ARG A 61 -7.61 -6.35 3.22
CA ARG A 61 -6.74 -7.43 2.75
C ARG A 61 -7.03 -7.81 1.29
N ALA A 62 -8.29 -7.78 0.87
CA ALA A 62 -8.67 -8.01 -0.53
C ALA A 62 -8.15 -6.89 -1.44
N VAL A 63 -8.25 -5.62 -1.03
CA VAL A 63 -7.65 -4.49 -1.78
C VAL A 63 -6.15 -4.71 -1.97
N ARG A 64 -5.44 -5.12 -0.90
CA ARG A 64 -4.01 -5.40 -0.98
C ARG A 64 -3.69 -6.57 -1.93
N ILE A 65 -4.47 -7.65 -1.91
CA ILE A 65 -4.28 -8.79 -2.84
C ILE A 65 -4.52 -8.36 -4.28
N VAL A 66 -5.52 -7.51 -4.52
CA VAL A 66 -5.82 -6.95 -5.85
C VAL A 66 -4.67 -6.05 -6.32
N ASP A 67 -4.17 -5.17 -5.44
CA ASP A 67 -3.01 -4.31 -5.72
C ASP A 67 -1.74 -5.14 -5.97
N ASP A 68 -1.48 -6.18 -5.17
CA ASP A 68 -0.34 -7.09 -5.34
C ASP A 68 -0.44 -7.90 -6.66
N LEU A 69 -1.65 -8.36 -7.00
CA LEU A 69 -1.91 -9.06 -8.27
C LEU A 69 -1.70 -8.12 -9.46
N PHE A 70 -2.16 -6.87 -9.36
CA PHE A 70 -1.89 -5.84 -10.35
C PHE A 70 -0.38 -5.63 -10.53
N ASP A 71 0.36 -5.49 -9.43
CA ASP A 71 1.81 -5.26 -9.46
C ASP A 71 2.56 -6.43 -10.11
N LEU A 72 2.12 -7.68 -9.87
CA LEU A 72 2.69 -8.88 -10.51
C LEU A 72 2.37 -8.97 -12.01
N CYS A 73 1.15 -8.61 -12.41
CA CYS A 73 0.72 -8.62 -13.80
C CYS A 73 1.37 -7.50 -14.62
N ALA A 74 1.55 -6.32 -14.02
CA ALA A 74 2.26 -5.20 -14.63
C ALA A 74 3.79 -5.41 -14.65
N GLY A 75 4.34 -6.25 -13.77
CA GLY A 75 5.77 -6.61 -13.74
C GLY A 75 6.23 -7.58 -14.84
N SER A 76 5.34 -8.07 -15.70
CA SER A 76 5.67 -9.11 -16.69
C SER A 76 6.09 -8.58 -18.07
N ARG A 77 6.07 -7.26 -18.32
CA ARG A 77 6.72 -6.59 -19.48
C ARG A 77 6.74 -5.08 -19.23
N ASP A 78 7.95 -4.50 -19.22
CA ASP A 78 8.25 -3.07 -19.27
C ASP A 78 7.39 -2.14 -18.40
N SER A 79 7.89 -1.85 -17.18
CA SER A 79 7.53 -0.71 -16.32
C SER A 79 6.05 -0.57 -15.97
N LEU A 80 5.68 -0.77 -14.69
CA LEU A 80 4.44 -0.17 -14.17
C LEU A 80 4.36 1.30 -14.64
N PRO A 81 3.30 1.72 -15.35
CA PRO A 81 3.15 3.12 -15.73
C PRO A 81 2.99 3.94 -14.46
N LEU A 82 4.03 4.71 -14.11
CA LEU A 82 4.00 5.65 -13.00
C LEU A 82 3.36 6.95 -13.48
N CYS A 83 2.30 7.40 -12.81
CA CYS A 83 1.71 8.71 -13.04
C CYS A 83 2.55 9.76 -12.32
N LYS A 84 3.69 10.13 -12.90
CA LYS A 84 4.63 11.06 -12.27
C LYS A 84 4.13 12.49 -12.36
N GLU A 85 4.09 13.16 -11.22
CA GLU A 85 3.79 14.59 -11.11
C GLU A 85 4.74 15.27 -10.12
N ALA A 86 4.72 16.60 -10.14
CA ALA A 86 5.47 17.40 -9.17
C ALA A 86 4.79 17.29 -7.81
N VAL A 87 5.41 16.60 -6.87
CA VAL A 87 4.87 16.36 -5.53
C VAL A 87 5.83 16.88 -4.46
N GLU A 88 5.27 17.48 -3.40
CA GLU A 88 6.04 17.86 -2.23
C GLU A 88 6.27 16.64 -1.32
N LEU A 89 7.54 16.35 -1.03
CA LEU A 89 7.92 15.21 -0.19
C LEU A 89 7.22 15.22 1.17
N ALA A 90 7.06 16.39 1.78
CA ALA A 90 6.42 16.54 3.07
C ALA A 90 4.96 16.07 3.05
N ALA A 91 4.23 16.29 1.95
CA ALA A 91 2.85 15.84 1.80
C ALA A 91 2.75 14.31 1.74
N VAL A 92 3.65 13.66 0.98
CA VAL A 92 3.70 12.19 0.88
C VAL A 92 4.05 11.56 2.22
N VAL A 93 5.01 12.14 2.93
CA VAL A 93 5.38 11.68 4.27
C VAL A 93 4.21 11.88 5.24
N ALA A 94 3.54 13.03 5.22
CA ALA A 94 2.39 13.30 6.08
C ALA A 94 1.28 12.24 5.87
N GLY A 95 0.87 11.99 4.63
CA GLY A 95 -0.15 10.99 4.29
C GLY A 95 0.22 9.59 4.80
N ALA A 96 1.45 9.15 4.56
CA ALA A 96 1.91 7.85 5.04
C ALA A 96 1.95 7.74 6.57
N THR A 97 2.36 8.81 7.26
CA THR A 97 2.40 8.83 8.74
C THR A 97 0.99 8.85 9.35
N GLU A 98 0.05 9.57 8.74
CA GLU A 98 -1.35 9.58 9.15
C GLU A 98 -2.00 8.20 8.96
N ALA A 99 -1.82 7.60 7.77
CA ALA A 99 -2.32 6.28 7.44
C ALA A 99 -1.81 5.18 8.39
N THR A 100 -0.60 5.32 8.94
CA THR A 100 0.01 4.34 9.85
C THR A 100 -0.09 4.70 11.35
N ALA A 101 -0.63 5.88 11.69
CA ALA A 101 -0.70 6.37 13.07
C ALA A 101 -1.42 5.39 14.01
N HIS A 102 -2.53 4.79 13.56
CA HIS A 102 -3.30 3.84 14.35
C HIS A 102 -2.52 2.55 14.69
N LEU A 103 -1.69 2.05 13.76
CA LEU A 103 -0.85 0.87 13.97
C LEU A 103 0.24 1.13 15.01
N LEU A 104 0.87 2.30 14.90
CA LEU A 104 1.91 2.76 15.82
C LEU A 104 1.35 2.98 17.23
N ALA A 105 0.21 3.66 17.33
CA ALA A 105 -0.47 3.93 18.60
C ALA A 105 -0.92 2.64 19.31
N ALA A 106 -1.46 1.66 18.57
CA ALA A 106 -1.93 0.39 19.14
C ALA A 106 -0.80 -0.40 19.86
N ARG A 107 0.45 -0.19 19.44
CA ARG A 107 1.63 -0.83 20.04
C ARG A 107 2.47 0.10 20.91
N GLY A 108 2.07 1.37 21.02
CA GLY A 108 2.76 2.38 21.82
C GLY A 108 4.10 2.83 21.23
N HIS A 109 4.30 2.67 19.93
CA HIS A 109 5.56 3.06 19.27
C HIS A 109 5.71 4.58 19.22
N ARG A 110 6.97 5.03 19.29
CA ARG A 110 7.32 6.42 19.04
C ARG A 110 7.84 6.57 17.62
N LEU A 111 7.12 7.33 16.80
CA LEU A 111 7.57 7.72 15.47
C LEU A 111 8.30 9.06 15.55
N THR A 112 9.50 9.11 14.99
CA THR A 112 10.25 10.35 14.77
C THR A 112 10.40 10.60 13.28
N VAL A 113 10.09 11.81 12.82
CA VAL A 113 10.17 12.20 11.41
C VAL A 113 11.19 13.32 11.28
N SER A 114 12.17 13.14 10.41
CA SER A 114 13.21 14.13 10.12
C SER A 114 13.27 14.39 8.63
N LEU A 115 12.80 15.56 8.19
CA LEU A 115 12.83 16.01 6.81
C LEU A 115 13.88 17.12 6.61
N PRO A 116 14.33 17.38 5.37
CA PRO A 116 15.14 18.56 5.06
C PRO A 116 14.42 19.86 5.46
N ALA A 117 15.19 20.89 5.84
CA ALA A 117 14.62 22.16 6.32
C ALA A 117 13.90 22.99 5.24
N GLY A 118 14.24 22.75 3.96
CA GLY A 118 13.60 23.41 2.83
C GLY A 118 12.58 22.51 2.13
N PRO A 119 11.65 23.08 1.35
CA PRO A 119 10.71 22.31 0.54
C PRO A 119 11.48 21.43 -0.45
N VAL A 120 11.05 20.18 -0.58
CA VAL A 120 11.64 19.20 -1.49
C VAL A 120 10.57 18.73 -2.46
N SER A 121 10.69 19.15 -3.71
CA SER A 121 9.81 18.71 -4.80
C SER A 121 10.41 17.50 -5.50
N LEU A 122 9.58 16.50 -5.75
CA LEU A 122 9.90 15.26 -6.45
C LEU A 122 9.10 15.19 -7.74
N LEU A 123 9.66 14.54 -8.76
CA LEU A 123 8.87 14.07 -9.90
C LEU A 123 8.57 12.59 -9.69
N ALA A 124 7.45 12.29 -9.05
CA ALA A 124 7.09 10.94 -8.59
C ALA A 124 5.59 10.69 -8.71
N ASP A 125 5.20 9.41 -8.63
CA ASP A 125 3.80 9.04 -8.44
C ASP A 125 3.49 9.10 -6.92
N PRO A 126 2.66 10.04 -6.46
CA PRO A 126 2.44 10.26 -5.03
C PRO A 126 1.78 9.05 -4.36
N VAL A 127 0.81 8.42 -5.04
CA VAL A 127 0.06 7.27 -4.51
C VAL A 127 1.00 6.10 -4.31
N ARG A 128 1.86 5.82 -5.30
CA ARG A 128 2.83 4.73 -5.22
C ARG A 128 3.91 5.00 -4.18
N LEU A 129 4.41 6.23 -4.08
CA LEU A 129 5.43 6.59 -3.09
C LEU A 129 4.88 6.52 -1.66
N GLU A 130 3.66 7.01 -1.43
CA GLU A 130 2.97 6.91 -0.16
C GLU A 130 2.76 5.44 0.24
N GLN A 131 2.32 4.60 -0.70
CA GLN A 131 2.13 3.17 -0.47
C GLN A 131 3.42 2.46 -0.04
N VAL A 132 4.55 2.81 -0.64
CA VAL A 132 5.87 2.28 -0.23
C VAL A 132 6.16 2.66 1.23
N LEU A 133 5.98 3.93 1.59
CA LEU A 133 6.21 4.40 2.96
C LEU A 133 5.26 3.73 3.98
N ILE A 134 3.98 3.59 3.64
CA ILE A 134 2.99 2.88 4.46
C ILE A 134 3.44 1.44 4.71
N ASN A 135 3.89 0.74 3.66
CA ASN A 135 4.35 -0.64 3.80
C ASN A 135 5.60 -0.74 4.69
N LEU A 136 6.56 0.17 4.54
CA LEU A 136 7.75 0.21 5.38
C LEU A 136 7.43 0.53 6.84
N LEU A 137 6.57 1.51 7.11
CA LEU A 137 6.14 1.89 8.46
C LEU A 137 5.28 0.80 9.13
N ALA A 138 4.41 0.15 8.38
CA ALA A 138 3.62 -0.99 8.87
C ALA A 138 4.52 -2.19 9.20
N ASN A 139 5.55 -2.44 8.39
CA ASN A 139 6.56 -3.45 8.69
C ASN A 139 7.33 -3.10 9.96
N ALA A 140 7.82 -1.86 10.09
CA ALA A 140 8.48 -1.40 11.31
C ALA A 140 7.57 -1.60 12.55
N ALA A 141 6.32 -1.15 12.49
CA ALA A 141 5.37 -1.36 13.58
C ALA A 141 5.12 -2.85 13.91
N LYS A 142 5.20 -3.74 12.91
CA LYS A 142 4.99 -5.17 13.10
C LYS A 142 6.18 -5.84 13.81
N PHE A 143 7.41 -5.50 13.42
CA PHE A 143 8.62 -6.16 13.89
C PHE A 143 9.16 -5.55 15.18
N THR A 144 8.88 -4.28 15.43
CA THR A 144 9.35 -3.60 16.63
C THR A 144 8.57 -4.01 17.87
N ASP A 145 9.29 -4.18 18.97
CA ASP A 145 8.71 -4.46 20.29
C ASP A 145 7.83 -3.30 20.77
N ARG A 146 6.80 -3.63 21.57
CA ARG A 146 5.86 -2.61 22.08
C ARG A 146 6.62 -1.52 22.84
N GLY A 147 6.28 -0.26 22.56
CA GLY A 147 7.00 0.88 23.14
C GLY A 147 8.31 1.25 22.43
N GLY A 148 8.72 0.52 21.39
CA GLY A 148 9.95 0.80 20.64
C GLY A 148 9.88 2.04 19.74
N ASP A 149 11.02 2.36 19.13
CA ASP A 149 11.24 3.60 18.39
C ASP A 149 11.36 3.32 16.89
N ILE A 150 10.64 4.11 16.10
CA ILE A 150 10.67 4.07 14.64
C ILE A 150 11.05 5.47 14.15
N GLY A 151 11.98 5.54 13.20
CA GLY A 151 12.48 6.76 12.60
C GLY A 151 12.25 6.76 11.09
N LEU A 152 11.65 7.84 10.58
CA LEU A 152 11.56 8.14 9.16
C LEU A 152 12.43 9.37 8.87
N THR A 153 13.47 9.18 8.07
CA THR A 153 14.38 10.26 7.67
C THR A 153 14.36 10.44 6.16
N ALA A 154 14.40 11.69 5.72
CA ALA A 154 14.64 12.03 4.32
C ALA A 154 15.87 12.93 4.19
N ARG A 155 16.71 12.65 3.18
CA ARG A 155 17.87 13.47 2.84
C ARG A 155 17.92 13.73 1.34
N ALA A 156 18.19 14.97 0.97
CA ALA A 156 18.49 15.32 -0.42
C ALA A 156 19.99 15.06 -0.67
N GLU A 157 20.29 14.19 -1.64
CA GLU A 157 21.64 13.76 -1.98
C GLU A 157 21.78 13.74 -3.52
N ALA A 158 22.71 14.53 -4.08
CA ALA A 158 23.11 14.49 -5.49
C ALA A 158 21.96 14.38 -6.52
N GLY A 159 20.93 15.23 -6.42
CA GLY A 159 19.79 15.24 -7.34
C GLY A 159 18.75 14.14 -7.08
N GLN A 160 18.87 13.43 -5.96
CA GLN A 160 17.93 12.42 -5.49
C GLN A 160 17.51 12.72 -4.05
N VAL A 161 16.48 12.00 -3.61
CA VAL A 161 16.05 11.98 -2.21
C VAL A 161 16.14 10.56 -1.69
N VAL A 162 16.85 10.41 -0.58
CA VAL A 162 17.00 9.15 0.14
C VAL A 162 16.02 9.15 1.31
N LEU A 163 15.01 8.28 1.21
CA LEU A 163 14.08 7.98 2.30
C LEU A 163 14.56 6.74 3.04
N ARG A 164 14.59 6.81 4.37
CA ARG A 164 14.98 5.69 5.23
C ARG A 164 14.00 5.56 6.38
N VAL A 165 13.42 4.38 6.50
CA VAL A 165 12.72 3.92 7.71
C VAL A 165 13.69 3.06 8.50
N ARG A 166 13.86 3.36 9.78
CA ARG A 166 14.68 2.61 10.72
C ARG A 166 13.85 2.31 11.95
N ASP A 167 13.96 1.10 12.45
CA ASP A 167 13.39 0.68 13.71
C ASP A 167 14.48 0.17 14.67
N ASN A 168 14.07 -0.20 15.88
CA ASN A 168 14.91 -0.83 16.90
C ASN A 168 14.50 -2.27 17.24
N GLY A 169 13.81 -2.97 16.33
CA GLY A 169 13.36 -4.35 16.50
C GLY A 169 12.69 -4.91 15.25
#